data_AF-A0A6A3CVJ0-F1
#
_entry.id   AF-A0A6A3CVJ0-F1
#
_cell.length_a   1.000
_cell.length_b   1.000
_cell.length_c   1.000
_cell.angle_alpha   90.00
_cell.angle_beta   90.00
_cell.angle_gamma   90.00
#
_symmetry.space_group_name_H-M   'P 1'
#
loop_
_entity.id
_entity.type
_entity.pdbx_description
1 polymer ?
#
loop_
_entity_poly.entity_id
_entity_poly.type
_entity_poly.pdbx_seq_one_letter_code
_entity_poly.pdbx_strand_id
1 'polypeptide(L)'
;MLSSCNQADNPVDRFISVVRWSISTLRPPIFGLAPYNPILGETHHVSRASLNVLLEQISHHPPVSALHATDEDHNIELIWCQECVPKFNGVAVVNEVRGKRQLKLLSRGETYEMNSPNLLIRFLPIPGIDWNGDVRIRCPDNGLEAELRFGHKSYLGFRGSQRSVEGKIYRTSTKRTLFQVNGSWDRTVTMKDDTSGKQTVIYNAEEVYSGMKTPIVNDLEGVRPTESAAVWGELSEAILSHDWEKAKEAKNTVEEKQRELLRERESKGETWVPQHFTVTHTKDGGWDCSPTQQWVQPAPIVVPLS
;
A
#
# COMPACT_ATOMS: atom_id res chain seq x y z
N MET A 1 -2.67 0.86 -14.59
CA MET A 1 -1.52 1.77 -14.31
C MET A 1 -0.26 1.01 -13.97
N LEU A 2 -0.32 -0.09 -13.20
CA LEU A 2 0.88 -0.89 -12.93
C LEU A 2 1.54 -1.40 -14.22
N SER A 3 0.78 -2.03 -15.12
CA SER A 3 1.27 -2.54 -16.41
C SER A 3 2.01 -1.51 -17.25
N SER A 4 1.56 -0.24 -17.26
CA SER A 4 2.22 0.83 -18.02
C SER A 4 3.64 1.16 -17.52
N CYS A 5 4.01 0.76 -16.30
CA CYS A 5 5.36 0.96 -15.79
C CYS A 5 6.42 0.23 -16.62
N ASN A 6 6.07 -0.90 -17.26
CA ASN A 6 7.01 -1.68 -18.07
C ASN A 6 6.90 -1.44 -19.59
N GLN A 7 6.00 -0.56 -20.03
CA GLN A 7 5.69 -0.40 -21.46
C GLN A 7 6.65 0.55 -22.21
N ALA A 8 7.17 1.59 -21.54
CA ALA A 8 8.01 2.58 -22.21
C ALA A 8 9.45 2.10 -22.40
N ASP A 9 10.08 2.43 -23.54
CA ASP A 9 11.48 2.07 -23.82
C ASP A 9 12.49 3.00 -23.15
N ASN A 10 12.14 4.27 -23.00
CA ASN A 10 12.96 5.25 -22.31
C ASN A 10 12.86 5.07 -20.78
N PRO A 11 14.00 4.92 -20.06
CA PRO A 11 14.00 4.82 -18.59
C PRO A 11 13.31 5.98 -17.88
N VAL A 12 13.38 7.20 -18.43
CA VAL A 12 12.72 8.38 -17.85
C VAL A 12 11.20 8.25 -17.90
N ASP A 13 10.65 7.77 -19.02
CA ASP A 13 9.20 7.60 -19.20
C ASP A 13 8.65 6.44 -18.36
N ARG A 14 9.43 5.36 -18.19
CA ARG A 14 9.12 4.32 -17.21
C ARG A 14 9.11 4.87 -15.79
N PHE A 15 10.12 5.66 -15.42
CA PHE A 15 10.21 6.26 -14.09
C PHE A 15 9.02 7.20 -13.81
N ILE A 16 8.61 8.01 -14.78
CA ILE A 16 7.37 8.83 -14.69
C ILE A 16 6.14 7.94 -14.48
N SER A 17 6.06 6.81 -15.19
CA SER A 17 4.97 5.84 -15.03
C SER A 17 4.94 5.21 -13.64
N VAL A 18 6.11 4.91 -13.05
CA VAL A 18 6.22 4.41 -11.67
C VAL A 18 5.80 5.48 -10.66
N VAL A 19 6.21 6.74 -10.83
CA VAL A 19 5.76 7.87 -9.99
C VAL A 19 4.24 8.02 -10.07
N ARG A 20 3.68 8.01 -11.28
CA ARG A 20 2.24 8.06 -11.54
C ARG A 20 1.50 6.90 -10.84
N TRP A 21 2.01 5.68 -10.98
CA TRP A 21 1.43 4.50 -10.33
C TRP A 21 1.51 4.61 -8.79
N SER A 22 2.64 5.03 -8.22
CA SER A 22 2.78 5.20 -6.76
C SER A 22 1.82 6.25 -6.20
N ILE A 23 1.50 7.31 -6.94
CA ILE A 23 0.48 8.29 -6.52
C ILE A 23 -0.91 7.63 -6.56
N SER A 24 -1.17 6.84 -7.61
CA SER A 24 -2.45 6.16 -7.81
C SER A 24 -2.78 5.10 -6.76
N THR A 25 -1.83 4.69 -5.90
CA THR A 25 -2.11 3.74 -4.81
C THR A 25 -2.79 4.40 -3.62
N LEU A 26 -2.81 5.74 -3.52
CA LEU A 26 -3.46 6.43 -2.42
C LEU A 26 -4.98 6.46 -2.60
N ARG A 27 -5.69 6.30 -1.48
CA ARG A 27 -7.15 6.38 -1.42
C ARG A 27 -7.58 7.39 -0.36
N PRO A 28 -8.63 8.20 -0.61
CA PRO A 28 -9.21 9.06 0.40
C PRO A 28 -9.64 8.24 1.62
N PRO A 29 -8.98 8.41 2.78
CA PRO A 29 -9.42 7.75 3.99
C PRO A 29 -10.69 8.42 4.49
N ILE A 30 -11.57 7.65 5.12
CA ILE A 30 -12.82 8.13 5.71
C ILE A 30 -12.61 8.28 7.21
N PHE A 31 -12.80 9.50 7.73
CA PHE A 31 -12.64 9.77 9.16
C PHE A 31 -13.67 8.95 9.96
N GLY A 32 -13.21 8.28 11.01
CA GLY A 32 -14.07 7.42 11.84
C GLY A 32 -14.22 5.98 11.34
N LEU A 33 -13.70 5.65 10.15
CA LEU A 33 -13.61 4.26 9.68
C LEU A 33 -12.16 3.77 9.80
N ALA A 34 -11.99 2.65 10.50
CA ALA A 34 -10.73 1.93 10.58
C ALA A 34 -10.90 0.57 9.91
N PRO A 35 -9.90 0.09 9.14
CA PRO A 35 -9.91 -1.29 8.68
C PRO A 35 -9.84 -2.26 9.87
N TYR A 36 -10.22 -3.50 9.65
CA TYR A 36 -9.97 -4.56 10.64
C TYR A 36 -8.45 -4.69 10.86
N ASN A 37 -8.05 -4.92 12.10
CA ASN A 37 -6.65 -5.21 12.40
C ASN A 37 -6.40 -6.69 12.09
N PRO A 38 -5.59 -7.03 11.08
CA PRO A 38 -5.46 -8.42 10.66
C PRO A 38 -4.93 -9.31 11.78
N ILE A 39 -5.47 -10.53 11.86
CA ILE A 39 -4.96 -11.51 12.80
C ILE A 39 -3.64 -12.09 12.33
N LEU A 40 -2.82 -12.63 13.24
CA LEU A 40 -1.55 -13.24 12.86
C LEU A 40 -1.78 -14.44 11.91
N GLY A 41 -1.10 -14.43 10.77
CA GLY A 41 -1.27 -15.44 9.71
C GLY A 41 -2.49 -15.22 8.80
N GLU A 42 -3.24 -14.14 8.99
CA GLU A 42 -4.30 -13.75 8.04
C GLU A 42 -3.71 -13.47 6.67
N THR A 43 -4.38 -13.95 5.62
CA THR A 43 -4.00 -13.76 4.22
C THR A 43 -5.03 -12.93 3.47
N HIS A 44 -4.59 -12.26 2.41
CA HIS A 44 -5.51 -11.70 1.41
C HIS A 44 -4.97 -12.02 0.02
N HIS A 45 -5.65 -12.90 -0.70
CA HIS A 45 -5.25 -13.41 -2.01
C HIS A 45 -6.28 -13.00 -3.06
N VAL A 46 -5.87 -12.12 -3.99
CA VAL A 46 -6.76 -11.58 -5.03
C VAL A 46 -6.07 -11.54 -6.39
N SER A 47 -6.81 -11.87 -7.44
CA SER A 47 -6.36 -11.79 -8.83
C SER A 47 -7.15 -10.78 -9.65
N ARG A 48 -6.49 -10.18 -10.64
CA ARG A 48 -7.13 -9.35 -11.66
C ARG A 48 -6.39 -9.52 -12.99
N ALA A 49 -7.04 -10.17 -13.96
CA ALA A 49 -6.38 -10.61 -15.19
C ALA A 49 -5.12 -11.43 -14.84
N SER A 50 -3.95 -11.05 -15.35
CA SER A 50 -2.65 -11.68 -15.09
C SER A 50 -1.99 -11.28 -13.76
N LEU A 51 -2.50 -10.25 -13.08
CA LEU A 51 -1.96 -9.77 -11.80
C LEU A 51 -2.52 -10.60 -10.65
N ASN A 52 -1.65 -11.32 -9.95
CA ASN A 52 -1.98 -12.05 -8.73
C ASN A 52 -1.33 -11.36 -7.53
N VAL A 53 -2.07 -11.19 -6.43
CA VAL A 53 -1.63 -10.46 -5.23
C VAL A 53 -1.89 -11.33 -4.00
N LEU A 54 -0.87 -11.54 -3.17
CA LEU A 54 -0.96 -12.26 -1.91
C LEU A 54 -0.38 -11.40 -0.79
N LEU A 55 -1.17 -11.21 0.27
CA LEU A 55 -0.74 -10.60 1.52
C LEU A 55 -0.74 -11.63 2.64
N GLU A 56 0.14 -11.45 3.62
CA GLU A 56 0.13 -12.17 4.89
C GLU A 56 0.44 -11.23 6.05
N GLN A 57 -0.31 -11.34 7.15
CA GLN A 57 0.02 -10.70 8.42
C GLN A 57 1.10 -11.52 9.14
N ILE A 58 2.36 -11.16 8.94
CA ILE A 58 3.52 -11.93 9.39
C ILE A 58 3.88 -11.70 10.87
N SER A 59 3.41 -10.60 11.46
CA SER A 59 3.60 -10.28 12.89
C SER A 59 2.42 -9.47 13.42
N HIS A 60 2.07 -9.63 14.69
CA HIS A 60 0.99 -8.88 15.35
C HIS A 60 1.52 -7.87 16.39
N HIS A 61 2.67 -8.16 17.02
CA HIS A 61 3.32 -7.28 18.00
C HIS A 61 4.84 -7.19 17.73
N PRO A 62 5.31 -6.19 16.96
CA PRO A 62 4.53 -5.14 16.28
C PRO A 62 3.73 -5.67 15.06
N PRO A 63 2.70 -4.94 14.59
CA PRO A 63 1.89 -5.36 13.44
C PRO A 63 2.67 -5.14 12.14
N VAL A 64 2.91 -6.23 11.40
CA VAL A 64 3.67 -6.22 10.15
C VAL A 64 2.95 -7.08 9.12
N SER A 65 2.77 -6.52 7.92
CA SER A 65 2.20 -7.23 6.78
C SER A 65 3.20 -7.30 5.64
N ALA A 66 3.25 -8.44 4.96
CA ALA A 66 4.03 -8.64 3.75
C ALA A 66 3.08 -8.80 2.55
N LEU A 67 3.55 -8.43 1.35
CA LEU A 67 2.83 -8.63 0.09
C LEU A 67 3.80 -9.10 -0.96
N HIS A 68 3.32 -10.03 -1.76
CA HIS A 68 3.91 -10.43 -3.01
C HIS A 68 2.84 -10.27 -4.08
N ALA A 69 3.17 -9.61 -5.18
CA ALA A 69 2.31 -9.58 -6.35
C ALA A 69 3.12 -9.79 -7.61
N THR A 70 2.58 -10.57 -8.53
CA THR A 70 3.23 -10.90 -9.79
C THR A 70 2.26 -10.78 -10.95
N ASP A 71 2.74 -10.21 -12.06
CA ASP A 71 2.04 -10.10 -13.32
C ASP A 71 2.96 -10.65 -14.42
N GLU A 72 2.73 -11.91 -14.79
CA GLU A 72 3.55 -12.65 -15.74
C GLU A 72 3.53 -12.01 -17.14
N ASP A 73 2.33 -11.66 -17.62
CA ASP A 73 2.13 -11.03 -18.94
C ASP A 73 2.93 -9.73 -19.08
N HIS A 74 3.00 -8.94 -18.00
CA HIS A 74 3.71 -7.65 -18.02
C HIS A 74 5.12 -7.72 -17.43
N ASN A 75 5.60 -8.90 -17.01
CA ASN A 75 6.92 -9.10 -16.40
C ASN A 75 7.16 -8.17 -15.19
N ILE A 76 6.18 -8.09 -14.29
CA ILE A 76 6.22 -7.23 -13.10
C ILE A 76 6.16 -8.08 -11.83
N GLU A 77 6.99 -7.72 -10.85
CA GLU A 77 6.96 -8.26 -9.49
C GLU A 77 6.92 -7.09 -8.50
N LEU A 78 6.04 -7.15 -7.51
CA LEU A 78 5.92 -6.18 -6.44
C LEU A 78 6.05 -6.90 -5.10
N ILE A 79 6.97 -6.42 -4.27
CA ILE A 79 7.15 -6.89 -2.89
C ILE A 79 7.01 -5.71 -1.95
N TRP A 80 6.30 -5.90 -0.84
CA TRP A 80 6.43 -5.01 0.31
C TRP A 80 6.64 -5.79 1.60
N CYS A 81 7.22 -5.11 2.59
CA CYS A 81 7.09 -5.49 3.98
C CYS A 81 6.95 -4.23 4.82
N GLN A 82 5.80 -4.08 5.49
CA GLN A 82 5.44 -2.83 6.14
C GLN A 82 4.97 -3.01 7.58
N GLU A 83 5.51 -2.18 8.46
CA GLU A 83 5.15 -2.07 9.87
C GLU A 83 4.39 -0.76 10.08
N CYS A 84 3.25 -0.81 10.75
CA CYS A 84 2.47 0.38 11.11
C CYS A 84 2.73 0.77 12.56
N VAL A 85 3.33 1.94 12.79
CA VAL A 85 3.69 2.44 14.12
C VAL A 85 2.87 3.70 14.46
N PRO A 86 1.82 3.57 15.29
CA PRO A 86 1.03 4.72 15.72
C PRO A 86 1.80 5.59 16.74
N LYS A 87 1.86 6.90 16.49
CA LYS A 87 2.45 7.90 17.39
C LYS A 87 1.43 8.98 17.72
N PHE A 88 1.06 9.06 18.99
CA PHE A 88 0.17 10.10 19.50
C PHE A 88 0.95 11.33 19.96
N ASN A 89 0.53 12.53 19.56
CA ASN A 89 1.16 13.79 19.92
C ASN A 89 0.23 14.76 20.67
N GLY A 90 -0.84 14.25 21.28
CA GLY A 90 -1.84 15.05 22.01
C GLY A 90 -3.06 15.43 21.17
N VAL A 91 -2.84 15.96 19.96
CA VAL A 91 -3.94 16.45 19.09
C VAL A 91 -4.18 15.58 17.86
N ALA A 92 -3.25 14.67 17.56
CA ALA A 92 -3.29 13.79 16.42
C ALA A 92 -2.57 12.46 16.70
N VAL A 93 -2.89 11.47 15.88
CA VAL A 93 -2.11 10.24 15.70
C VAL A 93 -1.48 10.28 14.31
N VAL A 94 -0.16 10.07 14.26
CA VAL A 94 0.56 9.78 13.02
C VAL A 94 0.85 8.29 13.03
N ASN A 95 0.21 7.54 12.14
CA ASN A 95 0.56 6.15 11.90
C ASN A 95 1.70 6.10 10.87
N GLU A 96 2.92 5.89 11.35
CA GLU A 96 4.10 5.78 10.51
C GLU A 96 4.11 4.43 9.79
N VAL A 97 4.22 4.45 8.47
CA VAL A 97 4.35 3.22 7.67
C VAL A 97 5.83 3.00 7.39
N ARG A 98 6.45 2.11 8.17
CA ARG A 98 7.86 1.74 8.05
C ARG A 98 8.03 0.57 7.11
N GLY A 99 9.22 0.45 6.52
CA GLY A 99 9.56 -0.61 5.58
C GLY A 99 9.57 -0.14 4.13
N LYS A 100 10.00 -1.05 3.25
CA LYS A 100 10.25 -0.77 1.82
C LYS A 100 9.20 -1.46 0.95
N ARG A 101 8.89 -0.81 -0.17
CA ARG A 101 8.18 -1.38 -1.31
C ARG A 101 9.17 -1.46 -2.47
N GLN A 102 9.20 -2.58 -3.16
CA GLN A 102 10.05 -2.83 -4.31
C GLN A 102 9.18 -3.24 -5.49
N LEU A 103 9.20 -2.43 -6.55
CA LEU A 103 8.62 -2.76 -7.84
C LEU A 103 9.77 -3.16 -8.78
N LYS A 104 9.75 -4.39 -9.27
CA LYS A 104 10.73 -4.91 -10.23
C LYS A 104 10.09 -5.01 -11.60
N LEU A 105 10.78 -4.46 -12.60
CA LEU A 105 10.45 -4.63 -14.00
C LEU A 105 11.40 -5.68 -14.58
N LEU A 106 10.98 -6.94 -14.56
CA LEU A 106 11.86 -8.10 -14.74
C LEU A 106 12.54 -8.09 -16.11
N SER A 107 11.81 -7.73 -17.16
CA SER A 107 12.33 -7.65 -18.53
C SER A 107 13.31 -6.49 -18.76
N ARG A 108 13.37 -5.52 -17.84
CA ARG A 108 14.28 -4.37 -17.90
C ARG A 108 15.46 -4.50 -16.95
N GLY A 109 15.41 -5.46 -16.01
CA GLY A 109 16.40 -5.57 -14.94
C GLY A 109 16.42 -4.35 -14.02
N GLU A 110 15.27 -3.68 -13.84
CA GLU A 110 15.16 -2.46 -13.04
C GLU A 110 14.39 -2.73 -11.74
N THR A 111 14.93 -2.26 -10.61
CA THR A 111 14.27 -2.30 -9.31
C THR A 111 14.00 -0.90 -8.79
N TYR A 112 12.74 -0.59 -8.55
CA TYR A 112 12.27 0.67 -8.01
C TYR A 112 11.94 0.50 -6.53
N GLU A 113 12.69 1.19 -5.68
CA GLU A 113 12.53 1.18 -4.24
C GLU A 113 11.79 2.42 -3.77
N MET A 114 10.82 2.24 -2.87
CA MET A 114 10.03 3.34 -2.34
C MET A 114 9.49 3.08 -0.94
N ASN A 115 9.43 4.12 -0.12
CA ASN A 115 8.69 4.11 1.15
C ASN A 115 7.22 4.47 0.93
N SER A 116 6.43 4.51 2.00
CA SER A 116 5.02 4.95 2.00
C SER A 116 4.85 6.29 2.70
N PRO A 117 3.80 7.07 2.37
CA PRO A 117 3.39 8.18 3.22
C PRO A 117 2.77 7.64 4.51
N ASN A 118 2.73 8.49 5.54
CA ASN A 118 2.11 8.20 6.82
C ASN A 118 0.62 8.55 6.78
N LEU A 119 -0.16 7.94 7.67
CA LEU A 119 -1.57 8.27 7.86
C LEU A 119 -1.69 9.21 9.06
N LEU A 120 -2.17 10.43 8.82
CA LEU A 120 -2.39 11.44 9.84
C LEU A 120 -3.87 11.50 10.20
N ILE A 121 -4.18 11.17 11.46
CA ILE A 121 -5.50 11.29 12.06
C ILE A 121 -5.48 12.45 13.03
N ARG A 122 -6.15 13.56 12.72
CA ARG A 122 -6.27 14.72 13.60
C ARG A 122 -7.59 14.68 14.35
N PHE A 123 -7.56 15.00 15.63
CA PHE A 123 -8.76 15.13 16.47
C PHE A 123 -9.10 16.60 16.74
N LEU A 124 -8.09 17.46 16.88
CA LEU A 124 -8.26 18.88 17.18
C LEU A 124 -7.41 19.77 16.25
N PRO A 125 -7.82 21.01 15.98
CA PRO A 125 -9.13 21.60 16.28
C PRO A 125 -10.23 21.15 15.30
N ILE A 126 -9.85 20.68 14.12
CA ILE A 126 -10.77 20.17 13.10
C ILE A 126 -10.41 18.70 12.85
N PRO A 127 -11.32 17.77 13.19
CA PRO A 127 -11.12 16.36 12.92
C PRO A 127 -10.89 16.08 11.44
N GLY A 128 -10.01 15.14 11.13
CA GLY A 128 -9.76 14.75 9.75
C GLY A 128 -8.70 13.67 9.63
N ILE A 129 -8.69 13.01 8.48
CA ILE A 129 -7.73 11.97 8.15
C ILE A 129 -7.13 12.25 6.77
N ASP A 130 -5.81 12.15 6.65
CA ASP A 130 -5.10 12.44 5.40
C ASP A 130 -3.77 11.66 5.32
N TRP A 131 -3.25 11.50 4.10
CA TRP A 131 -1.89 11.00 3.86
C TRP A 131 -0.89 12.16 3.98
N ASN A 132 0.20 11.95 4.71
CA ASN A 132 1.22 12.97 4.90
C ASN A 132 2.65 12.40 4.89
N GLY A 133 3.62 13.28 4.71
CA GLY A 133 5.04 12.94 4.78
C GLY A 133 5.69 12.78 3.41
N ASP A 134 6.97 12.46 3.43
CA ASP A 134 7.81 12.42 2.25
C ASP A 134 7.91 10.98 1.72
N VAL A 135 7.66 10.81 0.43
CA VAL A 135 7.86 9.58 -0.33
C VAL A 135 9.03 9.78 -1.27
N ARG A 136 10.03 8.92 -1.14
CA ARG A 136 11.16 8.83 -2.06
C ARG A 136 10.99 7.58 -2.91
N ILE A 137 11.12 7.74 -4.22
CA ILE A 137 11.16 6.65 -5.18
C ILE A 137 12.53 6.68 -5.83
N ARG A 138 13.23 5.55 -5.88
CA ARG A 138 14.57 5.45 -6.46
C ARG A 138 14.69 4.22 -7.33
N CYS A 139 15.32 4.35 -8.49
CA CYS A 139 15.77 3.22 -9.28
C CYS A 139 17.30 3.31 -9.43
N PRO A 140 18.07 2.50 -8.70
CA PRO A 140 19.53 2.48 -8.82
C PRO A 140 20.00 2.17 -10.24
N ASP A 141 19.29 1.29 -10.95
CA ASP A 141 19.68 0.76 -12.26
C ASP A 141 19.67 1.81 -13.37
N ASN A 142 18.81 2.83 -13.27
CA ASN A 142 18.76 3.96 -14.22
C ASN A 142 19.16 5.31 -13.62
N GLY A 143 19.52 5.35 -12.33
CA GLY A 143 20.03 6.54 -11.65
C GLY A 143 19.02 7.68 -11.52
N LEU A 144 17.72 7.37 -11.48
CA LEU A 144 16.64 8.33 -11.30
C LEU A 144 16.03 8.24 -9.90
N GLU A 145 15.64 9.40 -9.39
CA GLU A 145 14.96 9.55 -8.10
C GLU A 145 13.81 10.55 -8.18
N ALA A 146 12.76 10.30 -7.40
CA ALA A 146 11.72 11.25 -7.08
C ALA A 146 11.67 11.50 -5.58
N GLU A 147 11.45 12.76 -5.21
CA GLU A 147 11.06 13.18 -3.87
C GLU A 147 9.67 13.80 -3.98
N LEU A 148 8.70 13.22 -3.30
CA LEU A 148 7.30 13.66 -3.27
C LEU A 148 6.91 13.96 -1.83
N ARG A 149 6.32 15.12 -1.58
CA ARG A 149 5.82 15.55 -0.29
C ARG A 149 4.30 15.56 -0.31
N PHE A 150 3.71 14.75 0.57
CA PHE A 150 2.26 14.67 0.76
C PHE A 150 1.83 15.47 1.98
N GLY A 151 0.70 16.15 1.88
CA GLY A 151 0.05 16.79 3.02
C GLY A 151 -0.63 18.11 2.66
N HIS A 152 -0.83 18.95 3.67
CA HIS A 152 -1.47 20.26 3.50
C HIS A 152 -0.44 21.33 3.15
N LYS A 153 -0.70 22.10 2.08
CA LYS A 153 -0.09 23.41 1.94
C LYS A 153 -0.79 24.38 2.90
N SER A 154 -0.05 25.06 3.74
CA SER A 154 -0.54 26.24 4.46
C SER A 154 0.23 27.45 3.93
N TYR A 155 -0.48 28.40 3.32
CA TYR A 155 0.08 29.69 2.94
C TYR A 155 -0.62 30.74 3.79
N LEU A 156 0.15 31.44 4.64
CA LEU A 156 -0.29 32.66 5.34
C LEU A 156 -1.68 32.57 6.01
N GLY A 157 -1.98 31.46 6.69
CA GLY A 157 -3.23 31.30 7.45
C GLY A 157 -4.48 30.99 6.62
N PHE A 158 -4.39 30.96 5.28
CA PHE A 158 -5.47 30.48 4.42
C PHE A 158 -5.35 28.97 4.21
N ARG A 159 -6.50 28.27 4.18
CA ARG A 159 -6.56 26.84 3.83
C ARG A 159 -6.00 26.66 2.42
N GLY A 160 -4.74 26.23 2.30
CA GLY A 160 -4.17 25.81 1.02
C GLY A 160 -4.79 24.50 0.55
N SER A 161 -4.31 23.98 -0.59
CA SER A 161 -4.85 22.73 -1.16
C SER A 161 -4.71 21.59 -0.16
N GLN A 162 -5.84 21.02 0.25
CA GLN A 162 -5.86 19.75 0.98
C GLN A 162 -5.35 18.65 0.04
N ARG A 163 -4.80 17.58 0.62
CA ARG A 163 -4.35 16.40 -0.14
C ARG A 163 -3.36 16.76 -1.26
N SER A 164 -2.45 17.69 -0.97
CA SER A 164 -1.47 18.15 -1.95
C SER A 164 -0.34 17.13 -2.12
N VAL A 165 0.21 17.11 -3.33
CA VAL A 165 1.48 16.46 -3.63
C VAL A 165 2.37 17.47 -4.36
N GLU A 166 3.58 17.65 -3.87
CA GLU A 166 4.64 18.46 -4.48
C GLU A 166 5.89 17.62 -4.57
N GLY A 167 6.74 17.86 -5.56
CA GLY A 167 7.97 17.11 -5.64
C GLY A 167 8.76 17.37 -6.89
N LYS A 168 9.77 16.55 -7.09
CA LYS A 168 10.66 16.62 -8.25
C LYS A 168 11.16 15.24 -8.63
N ILE A 169 11.45 15.06 -9.91
CA ILE A 169 12.18 13.92 -10.46
C ILE A 169 13.54 14.43 -10.91
N TYR A 170 14.62 13.75 -10.53
CA TYR A 170 15.99 14.20 -10.78
C TYR A 170 16.95 13.03 -11.02
N ARG A 171 18.12 13.31 -11.60
CA ARG A 171 19.20 12.33 -11.74
C ARG A 171 20.03 12.26 -10.47
N THR A 172 20.22 11.07 -9.91
CA THR A 172 20.95 10.87 -8.64
C THR A 172 22.37 11.43 -8.70
N SER A 173 23.10 11.17 -9.79
CA SER A 173 24.52 11.49 -9.93
C SER A 173 24.81 12.99 -9.99
N THR A 174 23.96 13.75 -10.67
CA THR A 174 24.17 15.19 -10.91
C THR A 174 23.30 16.07 -10.03
N LYS A 175 22.31 15.48 -9.34
CA LYS A 175 21.22 16.19 -8.65
C LYS A 175 20.46 17.17 -9.55
N ARG A 176 20.59 17.03 -10.88
CA ARG A 176 19.86 17.84 -11.86
C ARG A 176 18.40 17.43 -11.86
N THR A 177 17.52 18.38 -11.56
CA THR A 177 16.08 18.22 -11.71
C THR A 177 15.72 18.08 -13.19
N LEU A 178 14.86 17.11 -13.48
CA LEU A 178 14.30 16.89 -14.81
C LEU A 178 12.85 17.38 -14.86
N PHE A 179 12.10 17.14 -13.78
CA PHE A 179 10.69 17.50 -13.71
C PHE A 179 10.29 17.98 -12.31
N GLN A 180 9.33 18.91 -12.27
CA GLN A 180 8.62 19.31 -11.06
C GLN A 180 7.24 18.65 -11.05
N VAL A 181 6.84 18.05 -9.94
CA VAL A 181 5.54 17.39 -9.74
C VAL A 181 4.69 18.25 -8.81
N ASN A 182 3.46 18.56 -9.20
CA ASN A 182 2.55 19.40 -8.43
C ASN A 182 1.09 19.01 -8.64
N GLY A 183 0.30 19.00 -7.58
CA GLY A 183 -1.16 18.90 -7.68
C GLY A 183 -1.84 18.42 -6.41
N SER A 184 -2.96 17.75 -6.59
CA SER A 184 -3.70 17.07 -5.52
C SER A 184 -3.83 15.59 -5.88
N TRP A 185 -3.38 14.71 -4.99
CA TRP A 185 -3.35 13.26 -5.24
C TRP A 185 -4.74 12.63 -5.31
N ASP A 186 -5.77 13.33 -4.85
CA ASP A 186 -7.18 12.94 -4.96
C ASP A 186 -7.93 13.61 -6.12
N ARG A 187 -7.23 14.44 -6.92
CA ARG A 187 -7.76 15.12 -8.11
C ARG A 187 -6.77 14.96 -9.25
N THR A 188 -6.08 16.03 -9.62
CA THR A 188 -5.14 16.04 -10.73
C THR A 188 -3.73 16.32 -10.25
N VAL A 189 -2.77 15.56 -10.78
CA VAL A 189 -1.34 15.82 -10.61
C VAL A 189 -0.71 16.10 -11.95
N THR A 190 0.08 17.17 -11.98
CA THR A 190 0.79 17.66 -13.15
C THR A 190 2.28 17.55 -12.97
N MET A 191 2.97 17.47 -14.10
CA MET A 191 4.42 17.44 -14.18
C MET A 191 4.89 18.51 -15.16
N LYS A 192 5.85 19.32 -14.73
CA LYS A 192 6.48 20.36 -15.55
C LYS A 192 7.92 19.96 -15.85
N ASP A 193 8.27 19.90 -17.13
CA ASP A 193 9.64 19.72 -17.59
C ASP A 193 10.50 20.94 -17.23
N ASP A 194 11.62 20.70 -16.56
CA ASP A 194 12.51 21.75 -16.03
C ASP A 194 13.26 22.50 -17.16
N THR A 195 13.46 21.86 -18.31
CA THR A 195 14.18 22.43 -19.46
C THR A 195 13.24 23.14 -20.42
N SER A 196 12.14 22.49 -20.82
CA SER A 196 11.21 23.06 -21.81
C SER A 196 10.10 23.91 -21.17
N GLY A 197 9.88 23.80 -19.87
CA GLY A 197 8.76 24.42 -19.18
C GLY A 197 7.39 23.82 -19.50
N LYS A 198 7.33 22.79 -20.36
CA LYS A 198 6.09 22.12 -20.77
C LYS A 198 5.45 21.44 -19.57
N GLN A 199 4.17 21.75 -19.34
CA GLN A 199 3.36 21.12 -18.31
C GLN A 199 2.46 20.04 -18.90
N THR A 200 2.35 18.91 -18.21
CA THR A 200 1.55 17.75 -18.61
C THR A 200 0.77 17.22 -17.40
N VAL A 201 -0.42 16.67 -17.63
CA VAL A 201 -1.16 15.94 -16.59
C VAL A 201 -0.63 14.52 -16.56
N ILE A 202 -0.15 14.06 -15.40
CA ILE A 202 0.35 12.69 -15.22
C ILE A 202 -0.63 11.80 -14.47
N TYR A 203 -1.59 12.36 -13.73
CA TYR A 203 -2.56 11.57 -12.99
C TYR A 203 -3.88 12.33 -12.83
N ASN A 204 -4.98 11.59 -12.98
CA ASN A 204 -6.34 12.04 -12.74
C ASN A 204 -7.04 10.97 -11.88
N ALA A 205 -7.45 11.36 -10.68
CA ALA A 205 -8.07 10.48 -9.70
C ALA A 205 -9.44 9.96 -10.16
N GLU A 206 -10.21 10.77 -10.89
CA GLU A 206 -11.55 10.38 -11.35
C GLU A 206 -11.49 9.19 -12.32
N GLU A 207 -10.53 9.21 -13.25
CA GLU A 207 -10.26 8.11 -14.18
C GLU A 207 -9.86 6.82 -13.45
N VAL A 208 -9.14 6.94 -12.33
CA VAL A 208 -8.72 5.78 -11.53
C VAL A 208 -9.85 5.26 -10.67
N TYR A 209 -10.64 6.14 -10.05
CA TYR A 209 -11.67 5.76 -9.10
C TYR A 209 -12.91 5.19 -9.79
N SER A 210 -13.31 5.74 -10.94
CA SER A 210 -14.46 5.26 -11.71
C SER A 210 -14.29 3.82 -12.23
N GLY A 211 -13.04 3.39 -12.44
CA GLY A 211 -12.73 2.02 -12.89
C GLY A 211 -12.60 0.99 -11.76
N MET A 212 -12.77 1.37 -10.50
CA MET A 212 -12.61 0.43 -9.38
C MET A 212 -13.82 -0.50 -9.25
N LYS A 213 -13.53 -1.78 -9.02
CA LYS A 213 -14.54 -2.83 -8.82
C LYS A 213 -14.21 -3.57 -7.53
N THR A 214 -15.24 -3.94 -6.79
CA THR A 214 -15.10 -4.76 -5.59
C THR A 214 -14.70 -6.17 -6.00
N PRO A 215 -13.66 -6.76 -5.36
CA PRO A 215 -13.34 -8.17 -5.55
C PRO A 215 -14.53 -9.08 -5.19
N ILE A 216 -14.67 -10.19 -5.89
CA ILE A 216 -15.71 -11.20 -5.66
C ILE A 216 -15.07 -12.58 -5.48
N VAL A 217 -15.72 -13.45 -4.71
CA VAL A 217 -15.32 -14.86 -4.62
C VAL A 217 -15.71 -15.54 -5.93
N ASN A 218 -14.73 -16.03 -6.68
CA ASN A 218 -14.92 -16.77 -7.93
C ASN A 218 -14.87 -18.28 -7.70
N ASP A 219 -14.02 -18.74 -6.79
CA ASP A 219 -13.91 -20.13 -6.37
C ASP A 219 -14.05 -20.21 -4.86
N LEU A 220 -15.19 -20.72 -4.39
CA LEU A 220 -15.49 -20.82 -2.96
C LEU A 220 -14.65 -21.90 -2.27
N GLU A 221 -14.35 -23.02 -2.95
CA GLU A 221 -13.58 -24.13 -2.38
C GLU A 221 -12.10 -23.75 -2.21
N GLY A 222 -11.61 -22.85 -3.06
CA GLY A 222 -10.25 -22.31 -2.96
C GLY A 222 -10.04 -21.26 -1.87
N VAL A 223 -11.11 -20.71 -1.26
CA VAL A 223 -10.97 -19.71 -0.18
C VAL A 223 -10.45 -20.38 1.09
N ARG A 224 -9.23 -20.01 1.50
CA ARG A 224 -8.63 -20.53 2.74
C ARG A 224 -9.30 -19.94 3.98
N PRO A 225 -9.31 -20.67 5.12
CA PRO A 225 -9.75 -20.12 6.40
C PRO A 225 -8.97 -18.88 6.86
N THR A 226 -7.74 -18.70 6.36
CA THR A 226 -6.90 -17.54 6.65
C THR A 226 -7.26 -16.31 5.82
N GLU A 227 -8.03 -16.45 4.73
CA GLU A 227 -8.40 -15.31 3.89
C GLU A 227 -9.21 -14.29 4.69
N SER A 228 -8.89 -13.00 4.60
CA SER A 228 -9.60 -11.92 5.30
C SER A 228 -11.11 -11.96 5.10
N ALA A 229 -11.56 -12.35 3.90
CA ALA A 229 -12.98 -12.50 3.58
C ALA A 229 -13.67 -13.61 4.37
N ALA A 230 -12.94 -14.67 4.73
CA ALA A 230 -13.41 -15.75 5.60
C ALA A 230 -13.30 -15.34 7.07
N VAL A 231 -12.14 -14.83 7.50
CA VAL A 231 -11.88 -14.42 8.89
C VAL A 231 -12.89 -13.38 9.38
N TRP A 232 -13.16 -12.37 8.56
CA TRP A 232 -14.04 -11.25 8.91
C TRP A 232 -15.42 -11.33 8.26
N GLY A 233 -15.78 -12.48 7.68
CA GLY A 233 -17.01 -12.65 6.91
C GLY A 233 -18.27 -12.35 7.72
N GLU A 234 -18.42 -12.99 8.89
CA GLU A 234 -19.56 -12.79 9.79
C GLU A 234 -19.65 -11.35 10.31
N LEU A 235 -18.50 -10.76 10.66
CA LEU A 235 -18.42 -9.36 11.10
C LEU A 235 -18.87 -8.41 9.97
N SER A 236 -18.38 -8.65 8.76
CA SER A 236 -18.70 -7.84 7.59
C SER A 236 -20.18 -7.91 7.25
N GLU A 237 -20.76 -9.12 7.27
CA GLU A 237 -22.20 -9.33 7.06
C GLU A 237 -23.03 -8.58 8.10
N ALA A 238 -22.69 -8.69 9.39
CA ALA A 238 -23.40 -8.01 10.47
C ALA A 238 -23.33 -6.47 10.36
N ILE A 239 -22.18 -5.92 9.97
CA ILE A 239 -22.03 -4.48 9.71
C ILE A 239 -22.90 -4.05 8.53
N LEU A 240 -22.92 -4.83 7.44
CA LEU A 240 -23.73 -4.53 6.25
C LEU A 240 -25.23 -4.63 6.54
N SER A 241 -25.66 -5.51 7.45
CA SER A 241 -27.05 -5.62 7.90
C SER A 241 -27.41 -4.65 9.04
N HIS A 242 -26.48 -3.78 9.46
CA HIS A 242 -26.65 -2.87 10.60
C HIS A 242 -26.97 -3.56 11.94
N ASP A 243 -26.55 -4.82 12.10
CA ASP A 243 -26.68 -5.57 13.35
C ASP A 243 -25.42 -5.41 14.20
N TRP A 244 -25.42 -4.36 15.03
CA TRP A 244 -24.24 -3.98 15.82
C TRP A 244 -23.92 -4.94 16.96
N GLU A 245 -24.92 -5.64 17.50
CA GLU A 245 -24.69 -6.66 18.54
C GLU A 245 -24.02 -7.88 17.93
N LYS A 246 -24.53 -8.39 16.80
CA LYS A 246 -23.89 -9.49 16.06
C LYS A 246 -22.49 -9.10 15.58
N ALA A 247 -22.29 -7.86 15.11
CA ALA A 247 -20.97 -7.38 14.71
C ALA A 247 -19.98 -7.41 15.89
N LYS A 248 -20.40 -6.92 17.06
CA LYS A 248 -19.55 -6.94 18.26
C LYS A 248 -19.22 -8.38 18.69
N GLU A 249 -20.18 -9.29 18.66
CA GLU A 249 -19.97 -10.70 18.96
C GLU A 249 -18.98 -11.36 18.00
N ALA A 250 -19.20 -11.23 16.69
CA ALA A 250 -18.32 -11.78 15.65
C ALA A 250 -16.87 -11.26 15.79
N LYS A 251 -16.69 -9.95 16.04
CA LYS A 251 -15.38 -9.37 16.29
C LYS A 251 -14.70 -9.97 17.53
N ASN A 252 -15.43 -10.10 18.63
CA ASN A 252 -14.89 -10.67 19.87
C ASN A 252 -14.47 -12.14 19.68
N THR A 253 -15.26 -12.92 18.92
CA THR A 253 -14.95 -14.32 18.62
C THR A 253 -13.61 -14.46 17.90
N VAL A 254 -13.36 -13.66 16.86
CA VAL A 254 -12.09 -13.65 16.13
C VAL A 254 -10.93 -13.23 17.06
N GLU A 255 -11.10 -12.17 17.83
CA GLU A 255 -10.05 -11.63 18.71
C GLU A 255 -9.73 -12.53 19.91
N GLU A 256 -10.71 -13.20 20.52
CA GLU A 256 -10.46 -14.17 21.58
C GLU A 256 -9.77 -15.41 21.02
N LYS A 257 -10.19 -15.91 19.84
CA LYS A 257 -9.53 -17.05 19.22
C LYS A 257 -8.05 -16.77 18.93
N GLN A 258 -7.73 -15.57 18.45
CA GLN A 258 -6.34 -15.14 18.28
C GLN A 258 -5.57 -15.15 19.60
N ARG A 259 -6.17 -14.65 20.69
CA ARG A 259 -5.55 -14.63 22.03
C ARG A 259 -5.31 -16.03 22.58
N GLU A 260 -6.24 -16.95 22.37
CA GLU A 260 -6.06 -18.37 22.72
C GLU A 260 -4.89 -19.01 21.99
N LEU A 261 -4.83 -18.85 20.65
CA LEU A 261 -3.75 -19.39 19.82
C LEU A 261 -2.39 -18.80 20.17
N LEU A 262 -2.34 -17.54 20.62
CA LEU A 262 -1.12 -16.93 21.15
C LEU A 262 -0.70 -17.60 22.46
N ARG A 263 -1.60 -17.71 23.44
CA ARG A 263 -1.31 -18.37 24.73
C ARG A 263 -0.84 -19.81 24.56
N GLU A 264 -1.46 -20.55 23.62
CA GLU A 264 -1.08 -21.93 23.33
C GLU A 264 0.36 -22.01 22.79
N ARG A 265 0.72 -21.17 21.81
CA ARG A 265 2.08 -21.13 21.26
C ARG A 265 3.12 -20.73 22.31
N GLU A 266 2.82 -19.71 23.13
CA GLU A 266 3.69 -19.29 24.23
C GLU A 266 3.90 -20.42 25.25
N SER A 267 2.84 -21.17 25.56
CA SER A 267 2.92 -22.32 26.49
C SER A 267 3.81 -23.45 25.97
N LYS A 268 3.92 -23.58 24.64
CA LYS A 268 4.78 -24.56 23.95
C LYS A 268 6.17 -24.02 23.63
N GLY A 269 6.44 -22.73 23.83
CA GLY A 269 7.68 -22.09 23.40
C GLY A 269 7.85 -22.02 21.87
N GLU A 270 6.74 -22.07 21.12
CA GLU A 270 6.74 -22.07 19.66
C GLU A 270 6.82 -20.64 19.11
N THR A 271 7.74 -20.42 18.16
CA THR A 271 7.83 -19.16 17.42
C THR A 271 6.96 -19.24 16.18
N TRP A 272 6.19 -18.18 15.90
CA TRP A 272 5.42 -18.10 14.65
C TRP A 272 6.36 -18.05 13.44
N VAL A 273 6.05 -18.85 12.43
CA VAL A 273 6.72 -18.82 11.13
C VAL A 273 5.65 -18.51 10.08
N PRO A 274 5.77 -17.38 9.36
CA PRO A 274 4.86 -17.06 8.27
C PRO A 274 4.89 -18.14 7.18
N GLN A 275 3.74 -18.39 6.56
CA GLN A 275 3.60 -19.46 5.58
C GLN A 275 4.12 -19.07 4.20
N HIS A 276 4.01 -17.79 3.82
CA HIS A 276 4.29 -17.34 2.47
C HIS A 276 5.57 -16.51 2.35
N PHE A 277 6.14 -16.07 3.47
CA PHE A 277 7.31 -15.20 3.49
C PHE A 277 8.41 -15.72 4.42
N THR A 278 9.65 -15.63 3.96
CA THR A 278 10.82 -15.70 4.84
C THR A 278 11.06 -14.32 5.43
N VAL A 279 11.21 -14.23 6.74
CA VAL A 279 11.33 -12.96 7.47
C VAL A 279 12.70 -12.86 8.12
N THR A 280 13.32 -11.69 7.98
CA THR A 280 14.58 -11.33 8.61
C THR A 280 14.49 -9.94 9.22
N HIS A 281 15.28 -9.68 10.24
CA HIS A 281 15.37 -8.36 10.86
C HIS A 281 16.60 -7.61 10.38
N THR A 282 16.43 -6.33 10.05
CA THR A 282 17.55 -5.47 9.69
C THR A 282 18.31 -5.03 10.95
N LYS A 283 19.55 -4.56 10.79
CA LYS A 283 20.41 -4.15 11.92
C LYS A 283 19.83 -3.00 12.74
N ASP A 284 18.99 -2.18 12.12
CA ASP A 284 18.26 -1.04 12.69
C ASP A 284 16.88 -1.42 13.25
N GLY A 285 16.55 -2.72 13.32
CA GLY A 285 15.30 -3.21 13.90
C GLY A 285 14.10 -3.17 12.95
N GLY A 286 14.34 -2.98 11.64
CA GLY A 286 13.31 -3.08 10.60
C GLY A 286 13.04 -4.52 10.16
N TRP A 287 12.02 -4.67 9.31
CA TRP A 287 11.58 -5.96 8.77
C TRP A 287 11.98 -6.07 7.30
N ASP A 288 12.60 -7.19 6.93
CA ASP A 288 12.83 -7.54 5.53
C ASP A 288 12.25 -8.93 5.23
N CYS A 289 11.47 -9.00 4.15
CA CYS A 289 10.57 -10.13 3.89
C CYS A 289 10.72 -10.52 2.43
N SER A 290 11.00 -11.79 2.19
CA SER A 290 11.16 -12.36 0.86
C SER A 290 10.07 -13.40 0.62
N PRO A 291 9.37 -13.36 -0.53
CA PRO A 291 8.42 -14.41 -0.89
C PRO A 291 9.10 -15.79 -0.93
N THR A 292 8.41 -16.81 -0.43
CA THR A 292 8.89 -18.21 -0.50
C THR A 292 8.71 -18.83 -1.88
N GLN A 293 7.81 -18.27 -2.69
CA GLN A 293 7.54 -18.69 -4.06
C GLN A 293 7.90 -17.57 -5.03
N GLN A 294 8.42 -17.94 -6.20
CA GLN A 294 8.77 -17.00 -7.25
C GLN A 294 7.53 -16.30 -7.86
N TRP A 295 6.42 -17.03 -7.99
CA TRP A 295 5.20 -16.55 -8.63
C TRP A 295 4.00 -16.72 -7.71
N VAL A 296 3.16 -15.69 -7.62
CA VAL A 296 1.89 -15.77 -6.91
C VAL A 296 0.88 -16.51 -7.79
N GLN A 297 0.33 -17.59 -7.27
CA GLN A 297 -0.68 -18.38 -7.98
C GLN A 297 -1.99 -17.59 -8.15
N PRO A 298 -2.85 -17.95 -9.13
CA PRO A 298 -4.19 -17.40 -9.24
C PRO A 298 -4.99 -17.55 -7.93
N ALA A 299 -5.77 -16.53 -7.62
CA ALA A 299 -6.54 -16.42 -6.39
C ALA A 299 -7.98 -16.92 -6.53
N PRO A 300 -8.59 -17.40 -5.44
CA PRO A 300 -10.02 -17.70 -5.40
C PRO A 300 -10.90 -16.45 -5.45
N ILE A 301 -10.36 -15.28 -5.08
CA ILE A 301 -11.03 -13.98 -5.11
C ILE A 301 -10.51 -13.19 -6.32
N VAL A 302 -11.42 -12.64 -7.13
CA VAL A 302 -11.06 -11.92 -8.36
C VAL A 302 -11.69 -10.55 -8.43
N VAL A 303 -10.99 -9.59 -9.03
CA VAL A 303 -11.58 -8.31 -9.42
C VAL A 303 -12.19 -8.45 -10.81
N PRO A 304 -13.50 -8.23 -10.98
CA PRO A 304 -14.16 -8.30 -12.29
C PRO A 304 -13.51 -7.37 -13.33
N LEU A 305 -13.46 -7.84 -14.60
CA LEU A 305 -12.90 -7.07 -15.71
C LEU A 305 -13.91 -6.10 -16.35
N SER A 306 -15.21 -6.37 -16.20
CA SER A 306 -16.35 -5.57 -16.71
C SER A 306 -17.40 -5.38 -15.63
#